data_AF-A0A0R3FJD6-F1
#
_entry.id   AF-A0A0R3FJD6-F1
#
_cell.length_a   1.000
_cell.length_b   1.000
_cell.length_c   1.000
_cell.angle_alpha   90.00
_cell.angle_beta   90.00
_cell.angle_gamma   90.00
#
_symmetry.space_group_name_H-M   'P 1'
#
loop_
_entity.id
_entity.type
_entity.pdbx_description
1 polymer ?
#
loop_
_entity_poly.entity_id
_entity_poly.type
_entity_poly.pdbx_seq_one_letter_code
_entity_poly.pdbx_strand_id
1 'polypeptide(L)'
;MNWNFLGHNWHLFGYLAILAFVALLTFATCMFVYTTRLRKQASSPLADRIGGYPLVLRKVRKREPMSPDELTFARQAIADRGSLWAFSIPATIFSLGCFYVLGSLEQLHGATPSERTFLGVIPMISSINITAQVLRMRRLKGRLPRAS
;
A
#
# COMPACT_ATOMS: atom_id res chain seq x y z
N MET A 1 -22.92 24.36 -3.04
CA MET A 1 -21.50 24.61 -3.36
C MET A 1 -21.37 24.78 -4.87
N ASN A 2 -20.84 25.91 -5.33
CA ASN A 2 -20.66 26.16 -6.76
C ASN A 2 -19.37 25.45 -7.22
N TRP A 3 -19.49 24.37 -7.99
CA TRP A 3 -18.37 23.49 -8.39
C TRP A 3 -17.59 23.99 -9.62
N ASN A 4 -17.89 25.21 -10.07
CA ASN A 4 -17.29 25.84 -11.26
C ASN A 4 -15.77 26.04 -11.18
N PHE A 5 -15.13 25.84 -10.02
CA PHE A 5 -13.67 25.92 -9.90
C PHE A 5 -12.92 24.73 -10.53
N LEU A 6 -13.61 23.61 -10.80
CA LEU A 6 -13.01 22.42 -11.44
C LEU A 6 -12.77 22.60 -12.94
N GLY A 7 -13.19 23.74 -13.52
CA GLY A 7 -12.87 24.15 -14.88
C GLY A 7 -13.72 23.48 -15.96
N HIS A 8 -13.87 24.15 -17.11
CA HIS A 8 -14.60 23.66 -18.28
C HIS A 8 -13.86 22.56 -19.08
N ASN A 9 -12.63 22.21 -18.70
CA ASN A 9 -11.79 21.28 -19.45
C ASN A 9 -12.03 19.83 -19.00
N TRP A 10 -13.22 19.30 -19.26
CA TRP A 10 -13.61 17.92 -18.94
C TRP A 10 -12.67 16.86 -19.57
N HIS A 11 -12.07 17.16 -20.72
CA HIS A 11 -11.00 16.36 -21.32
C HIS A 11 -9.79 16.13 -20.40
N LEU A 12 -9.45 17.09 -19.53
CA LEU A 12 -8.36 16.94 -18.57
C LEU A 12 -8.63 15.78 -17.60
N PHE A 13 -9.86 15.68 -17.08
CA PHE A 13 -10.26 14.60 -16.20
C PHE A 13 -10.21 13.25 -16.91
N GLY A 14 -10.58 13.19 -18.19
CA GLY A 14 -10.40 12.02 -19.03
C GLY A 14 -8.94 11.59 -19.16
N TYR A 15 -8.03 12.52 -19.50
CA TYR A 15 -6.60 12.21 -19.59
C TYR A 15 -6.00 11.75 -18.25
N LEU A 16 -6.39 12.40 -17.15
CA LEU A 16 -5.97 12.00 -15.81
C LEU A 16 -6.54 10.63 -15.41
N ALA A 17 -7.78 10.32 -15.80
CA ALA A 17 -8.40 9.01 -15.57
C ALA A 17 -7.66 7.91 -16.35
N ILE A 18 -7.30 8.15 -17.61
CA ILE A 18 -6.50 7.21 -18.41
C ILE A 18 -5.13 6.99 -17.74
N LEU A 19 -4.46 8.06 -17.32
CA LEU A 19 -3.18 7.95 -16.61
C LEU A 19 -3.32 7.16 -15.31
N ALA A 20 -4.37 7.43 -14.52
CA ALA A 20 -4.66 6.71 -13.30
C ALA A 20 -4.97 5.23 -13.55
N PHE A 21 -5.65 4.91 -14.66
CA PHE A 21 -5.95 3.55 -15.08
C PHE A 21 -4.68 2.78 -15.49
N VAL A 22 -3.79 3.38 -16.27
CA VAL A 22 -2.50 2.78 -16.63
C VAL A 22 -1.65 2.54 -15.39
N ALA A 23 -1.60 3.51 -14.48
CA ALA A 23 -0.90 3.38 -13.20
C ALA A 23 -1.52 2.25 -12.35
N LEU A 24 -2.85 2.16 -12.30
CA LEU A 24 -3.58 1.10 -11.59
C LEU A 24 -3.19 -0.28 -12.12
N LEU A 25 -3.22 -0.51 -13.43
CA LEU A 25 -2.85 -1.79 -14.02
C LEU A 25 -1.38 -2.14 -13.75
N THR A 26 -0.49 -1.15 -13.83
CA THR A 26 0.94 -1.33 -13.57
C THR A 26 1.19 -1.74 -12.11
N PHE A 27 0.63 -0.99 -11.16
CA PHE A 27 0.81 -1.29 -9.73
C PHE A 27 0.09 -2.56 -9.30
N ALA A 28 -1.09 -2.83 -9.85
CA ALA A 28 -1.82 -4.08 -9.59
C ALA A 28 -1.02 -5.29 -10.06
N THR A 29 -0.35 -5.19 -11.22
CA THR A 29 0.55 -6.24 -11.72
C THR A 29 1.73 -6.45 -10.78
N CYS A 30 2.40 -5.38 -10.34
CA CYS A 30 3.48 -5.45 -9.36
C CYS A 30 3.00 -6.06 -8.03
N MET A 31 1.81 -5.70 -7.57
CA MET A 31 1.19 -6.22 -6.35
C MET A 31 0.87 -7.72 -6.49
N PHE A 32 0.36 -8.14 -7.64
CA PHE A 32 0.08 -9.55 -7.92
C PHE A 32 1.36 -10.39 -7.90
N VAL A 33 2.43 -9.92 -8.54
CA VAL A 33 3.74 -10.60 -8.52
C VAL A 33 4.28 -10.65 -7.09
N TYR A 34 4.24 -9.53 -6.36
CA TYR A 34 4.70 -9.45 -4.97
C TYR A 34 3.97 -10.43 -4.05
N THR A 35 2.63 -10.40 -4.05
CA THR A 35 1.81 -11.27 -3.20
C THR A 35 1.97 -12.74 -3.58
N THR A 36 2.09 -13.06 -4.87
CA THR A 36 2.36 -14.44 -5.33
C THR A 36 3.72 -14.93 -4.85
N ARG A 37 4.76 -14.08 -4.88
CA ARG A 37 6.09 -14.42 -4.34
C ARG A 37 6.02 -14.71 -2.83
N LEU A 38 5.33 -13.85 -2.07
CA LEU A 38 5.14 -14.07 -0.63
C LEU A 38 4.37 -15.35 -0.31
N ARG A 39 3.33 -15.67 -1.09
CA ARG A 39 2.54 -16.90 -0.91
C ARG A 39 3.34 -18.18 -1.19
N LYS A 40 4.32 -18.12 -2.09
CA LYS A 40 5.20 -19.25 -2.42
C LYS A 40 6.33 -19.44 -1.41
N GLN A 41 6.57 -18.46 -0.54
CA GLN A 41 7.63 -18.52 0.44
C GLN A 41 7.21 -19.44 1.58
N ALA A 42 8.08 -20.38 1.97
CA ALA A 42 7.80 -21.34 3.02
C ALA A 42 7.49 -20.62 4.34
N SER A 43 6.32 -20.92 4.93
CA SER A 43 5.96 -20.45 6.26
C SER A 43 6.94 -21.01 7.29
N SER A 44 7.63 -20.14 8.02
CA SER A 44 8.44 -20.56 9.17
C SER A 44 7.52 -21.16 10.25
N PRO A 45 7.94 -22.18 11.02
CA PRO A 45 7.16 -22.71 12.15
C PRO A 45 6.76 -21.65 13.20
N LEU A 46 7.52 -20.54 13.27
CA LEU A 46 7.20 -19.37 14.10
C LEU A 46 6.04 -18.52 13.54
N ALA A 47 5.78 -18.59 12.24
CA ALA A 47 4.65 -17.94 11.59
C ALA A 47 3.31 -18.61 11.93
N ASP A 48 3.33 -19.93 12.13
CA ASP A 48 2.13 -20.73 12.44
C ASP A 48 1.70 -20.60 13.91
N ARG A 49 2.56 -20.09 14.79
CA ARG A 49 2.17 -19.74 16.16
C ARG A 49 1.31 -18.48 16.16
N ILE A 50 0.11 -18.60 16.74
CA ILE A 50 -0.78 -17.47 17.00
C ILE A 50 0.00 -16.41 17.80
N GLY A 51 0.17 -15.22 17.21
CA GLY A 51 0.89 -14.10 17.85
C GLY A 51 2.42 -14.13 17.72
N GLY A 52 3.02 -15.11 17.02
CA GLY A 52 4.48 -15.15 16.81
C GLY A 52 5.01 -13.90 16.10
N TYR A 53 4.31 -13.44 15.08
CA TYR A 53 4.66 -12.24 14.31
C TYR A 53 4.67 -10.94 15.14
N PRO A 54 3.57 -10.55 15.84
CA PRO A 54 3.58 -9.34 16.67
C PRO A 54 4.57 -9.44 17.84
N LEU A 55 4.79 -10.63 18.40
CA LEU A 55 5.75 -10.83 19.48
C LEU A 55 7.18 -10.56 19.02
N VAL A 56 7.60 -11.14 17.91
CA VAL A 56 8.95 -10.93 17.35
C VAL A 56 9.16 -9.48 16.92
N LEU A 57 8.17 -8.85 16.27
CA LEU A 57 8.29 -7.42 15.93
C LEU A 57 8.33 -6.51 17.16
N ARG A 58 7.66 -6.88 18.26
CA ARG A 58 7.76 -6.15 19.53
C ARG A 58 9.17 -6.25 20.10
N LYS A 59 9.76 -7.44 20.10
CA LYS A 59 11.15 -7.67 20.52
C LYS A 59 12.13 -6.82 19.70
N VAL A 60 12.01 -6.82 18.37
CA VAL A 60 12.83 -5.97 17.49
C VAL A 60 12.62 -4.48 17.79
N ARG A 61 11.38 -4.05 18.01
CA ARG A 61 11.08 -2.64 18.30
C ARG A 61 11.72 -2.17 19.61
N LYS A 62 11.73 -3.03 20.62
CA LYS A 62 12.28 -2.77 21.96
C LYS A 62 13.76 -3.14 22.14
N ARG A 63 14.39 -3.76 21.14
CA ARG A 63 15.76 -4.33 21.22
C ARG A 63 15.90 -5.36 22.35
N GLU A 64 14.85 -6.14 22.57
CA GLU A 64 14.88 -7.27 23.50
C GLU A 64 15.78 -8.39 22.94
N PRO A 65 16.41 -9.21 23.81
CA PRO A 65 17.16 -10.38 23.37
C PRO A 65 16.25 -11.36 22.62
N MET A 66 16.76 -11.91 21.52
CA MET A 66 16.04 -12.83 20.64
C MET A 66 16.88 -14.07 20.38
N SER A 67 16.23 -15.22 20.20
CA SER A 67 16.92 -16.42 19.73
C SER A 67 17.37 -16.26 18.26
N PRO A 68 18.34 -17.06 17.78
CA PRO A 68 18.75 -17.06 16.37
C PRO A 68 17.58 -17.28 15.39
N ASP A 69 16.63 -18.16 15.74
CA ASP A 69 15.44 -18.43 14.92
C ASP A 69 14.48 -17.23 14.87
N GLU A 70 14.25 -16.58 16.02
CA GLU A 70 13.45 -15.36 16.10
C GLU A 70 14.07 -14.22 15.28
N LEU A 71 15.40 -14.10 15.30
CA LEU A 71 16.12 -13.09 14.53
C LEU A 71 16.05 -13.34 13.03
N THR A 72 16.18 -14.60 12.60
CA THR A 72 16.05 -14.99 11.19
C THR A 72 14.64 -14.72 10.69
N PHE A 73 13.63 -15.11 11.48
CA PHE A 73 12.23 -14.82 11.18
C PHE A 73 11.95 -13.31 11.12
N ALA A 74 12.47 -12.53 12.07
CA ALA A 74 12.33 -11.08 12.10
C ALA A 74 12.95 -10.40 10.86
N ARG A 75 14.15 -10.83 10.47
CA ARG A 75 14.85 -10.31 9.28
C ARG A 75 14.03 -10.56 8.03
N GLN A 76 13.53 -11.77 7.85
CA GLN A 76 12.70 -12.13 6.71
C GLN A 76 11.42 -11.30 6.67
N ALA A 77 10.67 -11.27 7.77
CA ALA A 77 9.44 -10.49 7.92
C ALA A 77 9.61 -9.00 7.60
N ILE A 78 10.68 -8.38 8.10
CA ILE A 78 10.98 -6.96 7.86
C ILE A 78 11.46 -6.74 6.42
N ALA A 79 12.27 -7.64 5.86
CA ALA A 79 12.73 -7.56 4.48
C ALA A 79 11.54 -7.62 3.50
N ASP A 80 10.60 -8.53 3.73
CA ASP A 80 9.43 -8.73 2.88
C ASP A 80 8.48 -7.54 2.96
N ARG A 81 8.01 -7.20 4.17
CA ARG A 81 6.98 -6.16 4.38
C ARG A 81 7.52 -4.73 4.30
N GLY A 82 8.84 -4.54 4.41
CA GLY A 82 9.52 -3.26 4.23
C GLY A 82 10.12 -3.08 2.84
N SER A 83 9.92 -4.04 1.93
CA SER A 83 10.46 -4.02 0.56
C SER A 83 9.83 -2.91 -0.28
N LEU A 84 10.51 -2.54 -1.37
CA LEU A 84 9.95 -1.60 -2.34
C LEU A 84 8.69 -2.17 -3.01
N TRP A 85 8.64 -3.49 -3.22
CA TRP A 85 7.47 -4.20 -3.75
C TRP A 85 6.22 -4.01 -2.88
N ALA A 86 6.37 -3.89 -1.56
CA ALA A 86 5.23 -3.66 -0.66
C ALA A 86 4.50 -2.33 -0.94
N PHE A 87 5.15 -1.34 -1.56
CA PHE A 87 4.51 -0.07 -1.97
C PHE A 87 3.55 -0.22 -3.15
N SER A 88 3.61 -1.34 -3.88
CA SER A 88 2.63 -1.62 -4.93
C SER A 88 1.19 -1.73 -4.39
N ILE A 89 1.02 -2.18 -3.14
CA ILE A 89 -0.30 -2.29 -2.49
C ILE A 89 -0.94 -0.90 -2.32
N PRO A 90 -0.36 0.05 -1.57
CA PRO A 90 -0.94 1.38 -1.42
C PRO A 90 -1.01 2.13 -2.76
N ALA A 91 -0.03 1.96 -3.66
CA ALA A 91 -0.07 2.59 -4.98
C ALA A 91 -1.27 2.11 -5.81
N THR A 92 -1.57 0.81 -5.81
CA THR A 92 -2.75 0.24 -6.47
C THR A 92 -4.04 0.84 -5.91
N ILE A 93 -4.18 0.89 -4.58
CA ILE A 93 -5.37 1.43 -3.92
C ILE A 93 -5.55 2.92 -4.19
N PHE A 94 -4.45 3.68 -4.18
CA PHE A 94 -4.47 5.11 -4.51
C PHE A 94 -4.89 5.35 -5.96
N SER A 95 -4.26 4.64 -6.91
CA SER A 95 -4.59 4.74 -8.34
C SER A 95 -6.04 4.33 -8.62
N LEU A 96 -6.58 3.33 -7.93
CA LEU A 96 -7.98 2.94 -8.02
C LEU A 96 -8.91 4.08 -7.59
N GLY A 97 -8.59 4.74 -6.46
CA GLY A 97 -9.35 5.90 -5.98
C GLY A 97 -9.28 7.08 -6.95
N CYS A 98 -8.09 7.40 -7.48
CA CYS A 98 -7.92 8.43 -8.50
C CYS A 98 -8.73 8.12 -9.76
N PHE A 99 -8.64 6.89 -10.28
CA PHE A 99 -9.38 6.47 -11.47
C PHE A 99 -10.89 6.62 -11.28
N TYR A 100 -11.41 6.21 -10.12
CA TYR A 100 -12.82 6.34 -9.80
C TYR A 100 -13.27 7.82 -9.77
N VAL A 101 -12.55 8.69 -9.06
CA VAL A 101 -12.95 10.10 -8.92
C VAL A 101 -12.83 10.83 -10.26
N LEU A 102 -11.70 10.68 -10.96
CA LEU A 102 -11.42 11.36 -12.21
C LEU A 102 -12.32 10.87 -13.35
N GLY A 103 -12.55 9.56 -13.45
CA GLY A 103 -13.49 8.99 -14.41
C GLY A 103 -14.92 9.45 -14.14
N SER A 104 -15.33 9.53 -12.86
CA SER A 104 -16.65 10.07 -12.51
C SER A 104 -16.78 11.55 -12.87
N LEU A 105 -15.75 12.37 -12.63
CA LEU A 105 -15.75 13.79 -13.01
C LEU A 105 -15.80 14.00 -14.53
N GLU A 106 -15.15 13.14 -15.31
CA GLU A 106 -15.23 13.18 -16.77
C GLU A 106 -16.64 12.87 -17.27
N GLN A 107 -17.28 11.82 -16.75
CA GLN A 107 -18.64 11.42 -17.14
C GLN A 107 -19.69 12.51 -16.91
N LEU A 108 -19.42 13.43 -15.98
CA LEU A 108 -20.33 14.53 -15.72
C LEU A 108 -20.37 15.57 -16.83
N HIS A 109 -19.39 15.63 -17.73
CA HIS A 109 -19.35 16.60 -18.85
C HIS A 109 -19.65 18.06 -18.41
N GLY A 110 -19.21 18.45 -17.20
CA GLY A 110 -19.47 19.78 -16.62
C GLY A 110 -20.75 19.91 -15.78
N ALA A 111 -21.51 18.84 -15.58
CA ALA A 111 -22.62 18.80 -14.64
C ALA A 111 -22.14 18.88 -13.18
N THR A 112 -23.06 19.11 -12.24
CA THR A 112 -22.74 19.20 -10.81
C THR A 112 -22.43 17.82 -10.20
N PRO A 113 -21.26 17.63 -9.57
CA PRO A 113 -20.90 16.38 -8.92
C PRO A 113 -21.78 16.06 -7.71
N SER A 114 -22.19 14.79 -7.63
CA SER A 114 -22.78 14.23 -6.42
C SER A 114 -21.69 13.73 -5.45
N GLU A 115 -22.01 13.53 -4.18
CA GLU A 115 -21.09 12.97 -3.17
C GLU A 115 -20.48 11.63 -3.60
N ARG A 116 -21.24 10.84 -4.37
CA ARG A 116 -20.82 9.54 -4.91
C ARG A 116 -19.56 9.63 -5.75
N THR A 117 -19.35 10.76 -6.44
CA THR A 117 -18.17 11.06 -7.26
C THR A 117 -16.89 10.95 -6.43
N PHE A 118 -16.97 11.25 -5.12
CA PHE A 118 -15.83 11.33 -4.22
C PHE A 118 -15.62 10.07 -3.36
N LEU A 119 -16.38 8.99 -3.58
CA LEU A 119 -16.16 7.74 -2.84
C LEU A 119 -14.74 7.18 -2.98
N GLY A 120 -14.08 7.43 -4.12
CA GLY A 120 -12.69 7.08 -4.36
C GLY A 120 -11.67 7.81 -3.46
N VAL A 121 -12.06 8.87 -2.75
CA VAL A 121 -11.19 9.54 -1.77
C VAL A 121 -10.92 8.65 -0.54
N ILE A 122 -11.88 7.80 -0.17
CA ILE A 122 -11.74 6.86 0.96
C ILE A 122 -10.54 5.90 0.76
N PRO A 123 -10.42 5.17 -0.38
CA PRO A 123 -9.25 4.35 -0.64
C PRO A 123 -7.96 5.19 -0.76
N MET A 124 -8.02 6.42 -1.30
CA MET A 124 -6.85 7.31 -1.36
C MET A 124 -6.30 7.65 0.03
N ILE A 125 -7.16 7.99 0.99
CA ILE A 125 -6.72 8.25 2.37
C ILE A 125 -6.24 6.96 3.04
N SER A 126 -6.95 5.86 2.80
CA SER A 126 -6.59 4.55 3.36
C SER A 126 -5.20 4.10 2.91
N SER A 127 -4.81 4.40 1.65
CA SER A 127 -3.49 4.07 1.11
C SER A 127 -2.35 4.82 1.82
N ILE A 128 -2.59 6.02 2.35
CA ILE A 128 -1.61 6.78 3.14
C ILE A 128 -1.28 6.03 4.43
N ASN A 129 -2.28 5.50 5.13
CA ASN A 129 -2.07 4.70 6.33
C ASN A 129 -1.25 3.43 6.01
N ILE A 130 -1.57 2.73 4.91
CA ILE A 130 -0.82 1.55 4.46
C ILE A 130 0.63 1.94 4.13
N THR A 131 0.84 3.06 3.43
CA THR A 131 2.18 3.60 3.14
C THR A 131 2.97 3.86 4.41
N ALA A 132 2.36 4.47 5.43
CA ALA A 132 2.97 4.69 6.73
C ALA A 132 3.30 3.37 7.45
N GLN A 133 2.50 2.31 7.29
CA GLN A 133 2.81 0.97 7.80
C GLN A 133 4.05 0.37 7.11
N VAL A 134 4.14 0.44 5.78
CA VAL A 134 5.31 -0.03 5.01
C VAL A 134 6.57 0.74 5.42
N LEU A 135 6.50 2.06 5.55
CA LEU A 135 7.62 2.89 6.01
C LEU A 135 8.05 2.54 7.44
N ARG A 136 7.10 2.30 8.35
CA ARG A 136 7.40 1.84 9.71
C ARG A 136 8.13 0.50 9.70
N MET A 137 7.70 -0.45 8.87
CA MET A 137 8.39 -1.73 8.68
C MET A 137 9.81 -1.53 8.14
N ARG A 138 9.98 -0.70 7.11
CA ARG A 138 11.29 -0.41 6.53
C ARG A 138 12.25 0.23 7.54
N ARG A 139 11.75 1.10 8.42
CA ARG A 139 12.54 1.70 9.52
C ARG A 139 12.97 0.68 10.57
N LEU A 140 12.21 -0.40 10.79
CA LEU A 140 12.63 -1.48 11.70
C LEU A 140 13.87 -2.23 11.20
N LYS A 141 14.19 -2.17 9.90
CA LYS A 141 15.42 -2.77 9.35
C LYS A 141 16.67 -2.24 10.06
N GLY A 142 16.70 -0.96 10.44
CA GLY A 142 17.82 -0.36 11.17
C GLY A 142 17.88 -0.72 12.67
N ARG A 143 16.85 -1.39 13.21
CA ARG A 143 16.81 -1.85 14.61
C ARG A 143 17.20 -3.32 14.77
N LEU A 144 17.37 -4.04 13.66
CA LEU A 144 17.81 -5.42 13.69
C LEU A 144 19.27 -5.49 14.19
N PRO A 145 19.58 -6.37 15.15
CA PRO A 145 20.96 -6.65 15.53
C PRO A 145 21.78 -7.04 14.29
N ARG A 146 22.97 -6.44 14.13
CA ARG A 146 23.94 -6.91 13.14
C ARG A 146 24.29 -8.36 13.51
N ALA A 147 24.31 -9.24 12.50
CA ALA A 147 24.89 -10.56 12.72
C ALA A 147 26.36 -10.33 13.09
N SER A 148 26.74 -10.74 14.30
CA SER A 148 28.13 -10.96 14.68
C SER A 148 28.64 -12.22 13.99
#